data_AF-A0A1V5L8B0-F1
#
_entry.id   AF-A0A1V5L8B0-F1
#
_cell.length_a   1.000
_cell.length_b   1.000
_cell.length_c   1.000
_cell.angle_alpha   90.00
_cell.angle_beta   90.00
_cell.angle_gamma   90.00
#
_symmetry.space_group_name_H-M   'P 1'
#
loop_
_entity.id
_entity.type
_entity.pdbx_description
1 polymer ?
#
loop_
_entity_poly.entity_id
_entity_poly.type
_entity_poly.pdbx_seq_one_letter_code
_entity_poly.pdbx_strand_id
1 'polypeptide(L)'
;MGFYNTDARQNDRFDDYDVRQAAYWALLAGACGHTYGNNAIWQMWAPGRKPMIRACVPWYEALNHPGAFQMGHVRRLFESRPYQTLIPDQTLVVDGPRSGGARVRAALASDASFAFIYTPRGAPVTVRLGAIRAQRVAASWFDPRYGITTPIHTGERVGFQTFGPPTSGRGCDWVLVLDDPSRGFPSPGQPG
;
A
#
# COMPACT_ATOMS: atom_id res chain seq x y z
N MET A 1 -0.86 17.32 -8.17
CA MET A 1 -2.24 17.59 -7.75
C MET A 1 -3.15 16.66 -8.52
N GLY A 2 -3.99 15.88 -7.85
CA GLY A 2 -5.03 15.14 -8.54
C GLY A 2 -5.96 16.13 -9.25
N PHE A 3 -6.41 15.79 -10.46
CA PHE A 3 -7.32 16.60 -11.27
C PHE A 3 -8.64 17.00 -10.56
N TYR A 4 -8.89 16.43 -9.38
CA TYR A 4 -10.07 16.59 -8.54
C TYR A 4 -9.88 17.52 -7.33
N ASN A 5 -8.71 18.11 -7.12
CA ASN A 5 -8.46 19.15 -6.11
C ASN A 5 -8.14 20.48 -6.81
N THR A 6 -9.08 20.99 -7.59
CA THR A 6 -8.90 22.07 -8.58
C THR A 6 -8.39 23.40 -8.01
N ASP A 7 -8.69 23.71 -6.74
CA ASP A 7 -8.43 25.03 -6.14
C ASP A 7 -7.37 25.06 -5.03
N ALA A 8 -6.61 23.98 -4.84
CA ALA A 8 -5.59 23.91 -3.77
C ALA A 8 -4.18 23.83 -4.36
N ARG A 9 -3.15 24.28 -3.60
CA ARG A 9 -1.76 23.95 -3.90
C ARG A 9 -1.45 22.53 -3.43
N GLN A 10 -0.52 21.84 -4.09
CA GLN A 10 -0.25 20.41 -3.86
C GLN A 10 0.04 20.03 -2.39
N ASN A 11 0.54 20.97 -1.59
CA ASN A 11 0.86 20.74 -0.18
C ASN A 11 -0.23 21.21 0.80
N ASP A 12 -1.33 21.79 0.31
CA ASP A 12 -2.40 22.33 1.15
C ASP A 12 -3.49 21.30 1.46
N ARG A 13 -3.53 20.19 0.71
CA ARG A 13 -4.51 19.12 0.88
C ARG A 13 -3.91 17.75 0.61
N PHE A 14 -4.37 16.78 1.38
CA PHE A 14 -4.10 15.38 1.10
C PHE A 14 -4.79 14.93 -0.19
N ASP A 15 -4.10 14.08 -0.94
CA ASP A 15 -4.60 13.42 -2.14
C ASP A 15 -4.64 11.89 -1.96
N ASP A 16 -5.01 11.19 -3.04
CA ASP A 16 -5.18 9.74 -3.06
C ASP A 16 -3.89 9.00 -2.66
N TYR A 17 -2.72 9.56 -2.94
CA TYR A 17 -1.47 9.01 -2.47
C TYR A 17 -1.34 9.06 -0.95
N ASP A 18 -1.65 10.20 -0.32
CA ASP A 18 -1.54 10.33 1.13
C ASP A 18 -2.52 9.38 1.84
N VAL A 19 -3.71 9.17 1.24
CA VAL A 19 -4.69 8.18 1.69
C VAL A 19 -4.12 6.76 1.64
N ARG A 20 -3.53 6.34 0.50
CA ARG A 20 -2.90 5.02 0.39
C ARG A 20 -1.75 4.86 1.38
N GLN A 21 -0.88 5.87 1.49
CA GLN A 21 0.24 5.85 2.43
C GLN A 21 -0.25 5.61 3.87
N ALA A 22 -1.27 6.34 4.31
CA ALA A 22 -1.84 6.16 5.64
C ALA A 22 -2.41 4.75 5.84
N ALA A 23 -3.12 4.21 4.84
CA ALA A 23 -3.70 2.87 4.90
C ALA A 23 -2.62 1.78 5.04
N TYR A 24 -1.64 1.76 4.15
CA TYR A 24 -0.57 0.77 4.18
C TYR A 24 0.33 0.90 5.42
N TRP A 25 0.64 2.13 5.85
CA TRP A 25 1.40 2.34 7.08
C TRP A 25 0.67 1.84 8.31
N ALA A 26 -0.65 2.06 8.40
CA ALA A 26 -1.44 1.58 9.53
C ALA A 26 -1.50 0.04 9.57
N LEU A 27 -1.88 -0.58 8.44
CA LEU A 27 -2.04 -2.03 8.36
C LEU A 27 -0.71 -2.77 8.61
N LEU A 28 0.40 -2.31 8.01
CA LEU A 28 1.73 -2.90 8.24
C LEU A 28 2.36 -2.50 9.58
N ALA A 29 1.71 -1.63 10.35
CA ALA A 29 2.03 -1.37 11.75
C ALA A 29 1.15 -2.15 12.74
N GLY A 30 0.27 -3.04 12.25
CA GLY A 30 -0.54 -3.94 13.07
C GLY A 30 -1.98 -3.48 13.31
N ALA A 31 -2.47 -2.48 12.57
CA ALA A 31 -3.88 -2.12 12.63
C ALA A 31 -4.75 -3.29 12.13
N CYS A 32 -5.89 -3.53 12.79
CA CYS A 32 -6.86 -4.55 12.39
C CYS A 32 -7.68 -4.18 11.13
N GLY A 33 -7.50 -2.96 10.62
CA GLY A 33 -8.22 -2.42 9.48
C GLY A 33 -7.85 -0.97 9.22
N HIS A 34 -8.53 -0.36 8.26
CA HIS A 34 -8.39 1.05 7.94
C HIS A 34 -9.74 1.65 7.53
N THR A 35 -9.99 2.91 7.91
CA THR A 35 -11.20 3.63 7.52
C THR A 35 -10.82 4.82 6.66
N TYR A 36 -11.43 4.89 5.49
CA TYR A 36 -11.30 6.02 4.57
C TYR A 36 -12.16 7.20 5.00
N GLY A 37 -11.64 8.42 4.81
CA GLY A 37 -12.36 9.66 5.00
C GLY A 37 -12.07 10.64 3.88
N ASN A 38 -13.09 11.36 3.44
CA ASN A 38 -12.98 12.44 2.47
C ASN A 38 -13.70 13.67 3.00
N ASN A 39 -13.01 14.83 2.97
CA ASN A 39 -13.50 16.07 3.54
C ASN A 39 -14.92 16.43 3.09
N ALA A 40 -15.19 16.33 1.79
CA ALA A 40 -16.49 16.66 1.22
C ALA A 40 -17.58 15.66 1.61
N ILE A 41 -17.24 14.35 1.67
CA ILE A 41 -18.19 13.28 1.93
C ILE A 41 -18.68 13.32 3.37
N TRP A 42 -17.79 13.33 4.37
CA TRP A 42 -18.24 13.19 5.76
C TRP A 42 -19.07 14.38 6.24
N GLN A 43 -18.88 15.57 5.65
CA GLN A 43 -19.69 16.75 5.95
C GLN A 43 -20.87 16.93 4.99
N MET A 44 -21.05 16.02 4.02
CA MET A 44 -22.07 16.09 2.97
C MET A 44 -22.11 17.47 2.31
N TRP A 45 -20.94 18.02 1.97
CA TRP A 45 -20.82 19.38 1.43
C TRP A 45 -21.49 19.48 0.05
N ALA A 46 -22.25 20.54 -0.17
CA ALA A 46 -22.90 20.85 -1.43
C ALA A 46 -22.97 22.38 -1.61
N PRO A 47 -23.13 22.88 -2.85
CA PRO A 47 -23.32 24.30 -3.10
C PRO A 47 -24.46 24.89 -2.24
N GLY A 48 -24.25 26.09 -1.71
CA GLY A 48 -25.18 26.72 -0.77
C GLY A 48 -24.96 26.36 0.72
N ARG A 49 -24.09 25.39 1.04
CA ARG A 49 -23.67 25.09 2.42
C ARG A 49 -22.32 25.72 2.76
N LYS A 50 -22.18 26.23 3.98
CA LYS A 50 -20.90 26.74 4.49
C LYS A 50 -19.85 25.60 4.52
N PRO A 51 -18.72 25.72 3.82
CA PRO A 51 -17.71 24.66 3.80
C PRO A 51 -16.93 24.61 5.12
N MET A 52 -16.72 23.40 5.64
CA MET A 52 -15.76 23.13 6.71
C MET A 52 -14.43 22.67 6.11
N ILE A 53 -13.32 23.11 6.71
CA ILE A 53 -11.95 22.77 6.29
C ILE A 53 -11.76 23.02 4.78
N ARG A 54 -12.31 24.14 4.29
CA ARG A 54 -12.20 24.58 2.89
C ARG A 54 -12.65 23.48 1.89
N ALA A 55 -13.75 22.76 2.14
CA ALA A 55 -14.35 21.88 1.13
C ALA A 55 -14.68 22.66 -0.16
N CYS A 56 -14.38 22.07 -1.33
CA CYS A 56 -14.59 22.73 -2.64
C CYS A 56 -15.15 21.81 -3.74
N VAL A 57 -15.37 20.52 -3.45
CA VAL A 57 -15.96 19.55 -4.39
C VAL A 57 -17.21 18.97 -3.74
N PRO A 58 -18.38 18.96 -4.40
CA PRO A 58 -19.60 18.43 -3.83
C PRO A 58 -19.45 16.97 -3.42
N TRP A 59 -20.10 16.56 -2.33
CA TRP A 59 -19.93 15.23 -1.76
C TRP A 59 -20.23 14.10 -2.75
N TYR A 60 -21.24 14.29 -3.61
CA TYR A 60 -21.66 13.31 -4.62
C TYR A 60 -20.66 13.20 -5.78
N GLU A 61 -19.90 14.25 -6.08
CA GLU A 61 -18.77 14.19 -7.01
C GLU A 61 -17.56 13.54 -6.33
N ALA A 62 -17.32 13.88 -5.06
CA ALA A 62 -16.21 13.36 -4.27
C ALA A 62 -16.27 11.83 -4.04
N LEU A 63 -17.46 11.22 -4.17
CA LEU A 63 -17.62 9.75 -4.21
C LEU A 63 -16.74 9.10 -5.28
N ASN A 64 -16.49 9.81 -6.39
CA ASN A 64 -15.70 9.31 -7.50
C ASN A 64 -14.19 9.63 -7.37
N HIS A 65 -13.73 10.16 -6.24
CA HIS A 65 -12.30 10.41 -6.04
C HIS A 65 -11.51 9.09 -6.03
N PRO A 66 -10.31 9.04 -6.65
CA PRO A 66 -9.51 7.82 -6.75
C PRO A 66 -9.25 7.11 -5.43
N GLY A 67 -9.01 7.88 -4.36
CA GLY A 67 -8.77 7.34 -3.02
C GLY A 67 -9.90 6.42 -2.53
N ALA A 68 -11.16 6.69 -2.89
CA ALA A 68 -12.29 5.85 -2.48
C ALA A 68 -12.20 4.44 -3.11
N PHE A 69 -11.96 4.36 -4.41
CA PHE A 69 -11.85 3.08 -5.12
C PHE A 69 -10.58 2.31 -4.75
N GLN A 70 -9.48 3.04 -4.52
CA GLN A 70 -8.19 2.44 -4.19
C GLN A 70 -8.18 1.71 -2.85
N MET A 71 -9.05 2.08 -1.89
CA MET A 71 -9.23 1.30 -0.66
C MET A 71 -9.76 -0.11 -0.94
N GLY A 72 -10.50 -0.29 -2.04
CA GLY A 72 -10.87 -1.62 -2.53
C GLY A 72 -9.65 -2.45 -2.93
N HIS A 73 -8.61 -1.84 -3.53
CA HIS A 73 -7.35 -2.53 -3.84
C HIS A 73 -6.58 -2.92 -2.58
N VAL A 74 -6.52 -2.02 -1.59
CA VAL A 74 -5.91 -2.31 -0.29
C VAL A 74 -6.57 -3.53 0.35
N ARG A 75 -7.91 -3.49 0.48
CA ARG A 75 -8.68 -4.61 1.05
C ARG A 75 -8.37 -5.93 0.33
N ARG A 76 -8.47 -5.95 -1.00
CA ARG A 76 -8.23 -7.18 -1.79
C ARG A 76 -6.82 -7.72 -1.65
N LEU A 77 -5.80 -6.86 -1.55
CA LEU A 77 -4.42 -7.31 -1.36
C LEU A 77 -4.24 -8.02 -0.01
N PHE A 78 -4.77 -7.44 1.07
CA PHE A 78 -4.66 -8.04 2.39
C PHE A 78 -5.53 -9.30 2.50
N GLU A 79 -6.75 -9.30 1.97
CA GLU A 79 -7.63 -10.48 1.97
C GLU A 79 -7.15 -11.61 1.04
N SER A 80 -6.25 -11.34 0.08
CA SER A 80 -5.69 -12.40 -0.77
C SER A 80 -4.73 -13.32 0.00
N ARG A 81 -4.34 -12.96 1.24
CA ARG A 81 -3.52 -13.74 2.18
C ARG A 81 -4.26 -13.90 3.53
N PRO A 82 -3.83 -14.82 4.40
CA PRO A 82 -4.24 -14.87 5.81
C PRO A 82 -3.71 -13.65 6.60
N TYR A 83 -4.11 -12.41 6.28
CA TYR A 83 -3.51 -11.20 6.85
C TYR A 83 -3.61 -11.08 8.37
N GLN A 84 -4.49 -11.84 9.02
CA GLN A 84 -4.60 -11.89 10.47
C GLN A 84 -3.34 -12.48 11.12
N THR A 85 -2.52 -13.21 10.37
CA THR A 85 -1.21 -13.71 10.82
C THR A 85 -0.09 -12.68 10.67
N LEU A 86 -0.35 -11.53 10.04
CA LEU A 86 0.66 -10.55 9.69
C LEU A 86 1.13 -9.76 10.93
N ILE A 87 2.43 -9.82 11.21
CA ILE A 87 3.08 -9.14 12.34
C ILE A 87 4.05 -8.09 11.80
N PRO A 88 4.02 -6.83 12.30
CA PRO A 88 4.99 -5.82 11.91
C PRO A 88 6.43 -6.28 12.16
N ASP A 89 7.24 -6.31 11.11
CA ASP A 89 8.64 -6.73 11.20
C ASP A 89 9.50 -5.88 10.25
N GLN A 90 10.10 -4.83 10.82
CA GLN A 90 11.02 -3.97 10.06
C GLN A 90 12.42 -4.58 9.90
N THR A 91 12.74 -5.66 10.63
CA THR A 91 14.04 -6.33 10.50
C THR A 91 14.19 -7.08 9.16
N LEU A 92 13.06 -7.31 8.49
CA LEU A 92 12.98 -7.82 7.12
C LEU A 92 13.69 -6.90 6.11
N VAL A 93 13.66 -5.58 6.33
CA VAL A 93 14.24 -4.57 5.45
C VAL A 93 15.64 -4.19 5.95
N VAL A 94 16.65 -4.65 5.22
CA VAL A 94 18.07 -4.40 5.53
C VAL A 94 18.45 -2.98 5.12
N ASP A 95 18.01 -2.54 3.94
CA ASP A 95 18.25 -1.20 3.41
C ASP A 95 17.00 -0.62 2.74
N GLY A 96 16.84 0.70 2.89
CA GLY A 96 15.69 1.47 2.43
C GLY A 96 15.38 2.66 3.35
N PRO A 97 14.55 3.63 2.91
CA PRO A 97 14.22 4.80 3.72
C PRO A 97 13.53 4.44 5.05
N ARG A 98 14.05 4.96 6.17
CA ARG A 98 13.57 4.65 7.53
C ARG A 98 12.71 5.75 8.18
N SER A 99 12.66 6.93 7.59
CA SER A 99 11.99 8.12 8.14
C SER A 99 11.31 8.96 7.07
N GLY A 100 10.49 9.92 7.52
CA GLY A 100 9.76 10.84 6.65
C GLY A 100 8.71 10.17 5.76
N GLY A 101 8.22 10.91 4.76
CA GLY A 101 7.18 10.45 3.83
C GLY A 101 7.60 9.37 2.83
N ALA A 102 8.86 8.90 2.90
CA ALA A 102 9.37 7.77 2.11
C ALA A 102 9.55 6.50 2.96
N ARG A 103 9.29 6.57 4.28
CA ARG A 103 9.51 5.47 5.21
C ARG A 103 8.86 4.16 4.73
N VAL A 104 9.69 3.15 4.55
CA VAL A 104 9.27 1.79 4.21
C VAL A 104 8.61 1.15 5.43
N ARG A 105 7.58 0.33 5.18
CA ARG A 105 6.97 -0.51 6.20
C ARG A 105 6.93 -1.95 5.73
N ALA A 106 7.46 -2.85 6.54
CA ALA A 106 7.37 -4.29 6.33
C ALA A 106 6.59 -5.01 7.44
N ALA A 107 5.93 -6.10 7.06
CA ALA A 107 5.31 -7.04 7.98
C ALA A 107 5.43 -8.46 7.41
N LEU A 108 5.56 -9.44 8.31
CA LEU A 108 5.81 -10.85 8.03
C LEU A 108 4.71 -11.70 8.69
N ALA A 109 4.19 -12.69 7.98
CA ALA A 109 3.25 -13.65 8.54
C ALA A 109 3.89 -14.43 9.70
N SER A 110 3.13 -14.73 10.75
CA SER A 110 3.62 -15.44 11.94
C SER A 110 4.14 -16.86 11.64
N ASP A 111 3.62 -17.49 10.58
CA ASP A 111 4.09 -18.77 10.04
C ASP A 111 5.23 -18.61 9.01
N ALA A 112 5.66 -17.37 8.75
CA ALA A 112 6.67 -17.00 7.76
C ALA A 112 6.36 -17.44 6.33
N SER A 113 5.08 -17.58 5.99
CA SER A 113 4.62 -18.01 4.66
C SER A 113 4.55 -16.87 3.64
N PHE A 114 4.41 -15.62 4.07
CA PHE A 114 4.42 -14.46 3.19
C PHE A 114 4.85 -13.19 3.93
N ALA A 115 5.23 -12.16 3.17
CA ALA A 115 5.52 -10.83 3.69
C ALA A 115 5.04 -9.74 2.72
N PHE A 116 4.69 -8.58 3.28
CA PHE A 116 4.39 -7.37 2.55
C PHE A 116 5.38 -6.27 2.94
N ILE A 117 5.95 -5.60 1.94
CA ILE A 117 6.85 -4.46 2.11
C ILE A 117 6.35 -3.29 1.27
N TYR A 118 5.86 -2.25 1.91
CA TYR A 118 5.35 -1.04 1.26
C TYR A 118 6.45 0.02 1.13
N THR A 119 6.70 0.46 -0.10
CA THR A 119 7.60 1.57 -0.44
C THR A 119 6.76 2.77 -0.92
N PRO A 120 6.54 3.80 -0.08
CA PRO A 120 5.59 4.87 -0.41
C PRO A 120 6.04 5.82 -1.52
N ARG A 121 7.30 5.76 -1.95
CA ARG A 121 7.81 6.63 -3.02
C ARG A 121 8.61 5.87 -4.07
N GLY A 122 8.41 4.56 -4.14
CA GLY A 122 9.10 3.72 -5.10
C GLY A 122 10.62 3.68 -4.91
N ALA A 123 11.08 3.86 -3.67
CA ALA A 123 12.49 3.67 -3.34
C ALA A 123 12.83 2.18 -3.39
N PRO A 124 14.03 1.80 -3.88
CA PRO A 124 14.54 0.45 -3.78
C PRO A 124 14.59 -0.02 -2.32
N VAL A 125 14.37 -1.33 -2.12
CA VAL A 125 14.43 -1.97 -0.79
C VAL A 125 15.28 -3.22 -0.85
N THR A 126 16.19 -3.40 0.11
CA THR A 126 16.97 -4.62 0.28
C THR A 126 16.33 -5.48 1.37
N VAL A 127 15.97 -6.71 1.03
CA VAL A 127 15.17 -7.59 1.88
C VAL A 127 15.93 -8.88 2.22
N ARG A 128 15.78 -9.34 3.46
CA ARG A 128 16.25 -10.65 3.93
C ARG A 128 15.28 -11.75 3.49
N LEU A 129 15.58 -12.43 2.38
CA LEU A 129 14.71 -13.49 1.84
C LEU A 129 14.57 -14.69 2.78
N GLY A 130 15.59 -14.94 3.61
CA GLY A 130 15.59 -16.06 4.57
C GLY A 130 14.54 -15.95 5.67
N ALA A 131 13.85 -14.80 5.78
CA ALA A 131 12.72 -14.62 6.67
C ALA A 131 11.49 -15.44 6.22
N ILE A 132 11.34 -15.72 4.92
CA ILE A 132 10.31 -16.62 4.40
C ILE A 132 10.79 -18.07 4.57
N ARG A 133 10.01 -18.88 5.31
CA ARG A 133 10.37 -20.27 5.65
C ARG A 133 9.89 -21.26 4.59
N ALA A 134 10.22 -20.99 3.33
CA ALA A 134 9.89 -21.81 2.17
C ALA A 134 11.15 -22.28 1.45
N GLN A 135 11.10 -23.35 0.64
CA GLN A 135 12.26 -23.77 -0.17
C GLN A 135 12.65 -22.70 -1.21
N ARG A 136 11.66 -22.03 -1.78
CA ARG A 136 11.80 -20.94 -2.76
C ARG A 136 10.90 -19.78 -2.37
N VAL A 137 11.24 -18.58 -2.83
CA VAL A 137 10.45 -17.37 -2.57
C VAL A 137 9.97 -16.81 -3.90
N ALA A 138 8.65 -16.64 -4.05
CA ALA A 138 8.05 -15.94 -5.17
C ALA A 138 7.97 -14.44 -4.83
N ALA A 139 8.48 -13.58 -5.72
CA ALA A 139 8.44 -12.14 -5.55
C ALA A 139 7.58 -11.47 -6.63
N SER A 140 6.73 -10.53 -6.22
CA SER A 140 5.89 -9.74 -7.13
C SER A 140 5.74 -8.31 -6.65
N TRP A 141 5.54 -7.39 -7.59
CA TRP A 141 5.12 -6.02 -7.31
C TRP A 141 3.61 -5.92 -7.42
N PHE A 142 2.97 -5.33 -6.42
CA PHE A 142 1.57 -4.91 -6.48
C PHE A 142 1.49 -3.39 -6.59
N ASP A 143 0.74 -2.92 -7.58
CA ASP A 143 0.43 -1.51 -7.79
C ASP A 143 -0.84 -1.13 -7.01
N PRO A 144 -0.74 -0.35 -5.92
CA PRO A 144 -1.88 0.00 -5.09
C PRO A 144 -2.82 1.04 -5.73
N ARG A 145 -2.40 1.68 -6.83
CA ARG A 145 -3.21 2.67 -7.57
C ARG A 145 -4.24 1.99 -8.46
N TYR A 146 -3.89 0.83 -9.02
CA TYR A 146 -4.67 0.12 -10.03
C TYR A 146 -5.05 -1.31 -9.64
N GLY A 147 -4.47 -1.84 -8.56
CA GLY A 147 -4.69 -3.22 -8.13
C GLY A 147 -4.08 -4.27 -9.06
N ILE A 148 -2.99 -3.93 -9.74
CA ILE A 148 -2.33 -4.78 -10.73
C ILE A 148 -1.09 -5.43 -10.08
N THR A 149 -0.90 -6.71 -10.34
CA THR A 149 0.29 -7.46 -9.91
C THR A 149 1.20 -7.74 -11.10
N THR A 150 2.51 -7.53 -10.90
CA THR A 150 3.56 -7.91 -11.84
C THR A 150 4.54 -8.87 -11.16
N PRO A 151 4.62 -10.15 -11.59
CA PRO A 151 5.62 -11.08 -11.10
C PRO A 151 7.03 -10.58 -11.42
N ILE A 152 7.99 -10.84 -10.52
CA ILE A 152 9.41 -10.55 -10.72
C ILE A 152 10.13 -11.85 -11.07
N HIS A 153 10.27 -12.74 -10.08
CA HIS A 153 10.86 -14.07 -10.23
C HIS A 153 10.52 -14.95 -9.02
N THR A 154 10.76 -16.24 -9.16
CA THR A 154 10.81 -17.18 -8.02
C THR A 154 12.24 -17.63 -7.84
N GLY A 155 12.83 -17.33 -6.70
CA GLY A 155 14.25 -17.54 -6.42
C GLY A 155 14.53 -18.43 -5.23
N GLU A 156 15.81 -18.62 -4.94
CA GLU A 156 16.26 -19.20 -3.68
C GLU A 156 15.96 -18.27 -2.51
N ARG A 157 15.73 -18.84 -1.32
CA ARG A 157 15.41 -18.09 -0.10
C ARG A 157 16.62 -17.44 0.59
N VAL A 158 17.84 -17.67 0.11
CA VAL A 158 19.06 -17.35 0.86
C VAL A 158 19.58 -15.98 0.48
N GLY A 159 20.06 -15.25 1.50
CA GLY A 159 20.75 -13.98 1.33
C GLY A 159 19.85 -12.75 1.37
N PHE A 160 20.41 -11.66 0.86
CA PHE A 160 19.76 -10.37 0.75
C PHE A 160 19.53 -10.06 -0.73
N GLN A 161 18.36 -9.54 -1.07
CA GLN A 161 18.05 -9.11 -2.43
C GLN A 161 17.49 -7.70 -2.43
N THR A 162 18.02 -6.87 -3.33
CA THR A 162 17.50 -5.53 -3.59
C THR A 162 16.44 -5.60 -4.68
N PHE A 163 15.26 -5.04 -4.39
CA PHE A 163 14.14 -4.92 -5.30
C PHE A 163 13.92 -3.44 -5.65
N GLY A 164 14.06 -3.12 -6.93
CA GLY A 164 13.74 -1.80 -7.49
C GLY A 164 12.30 -1.76 -7.99
N PRO A 165 11.44 -0.87 -7.48
CA PRO A 165 10.09 -0.68 -8.01
C PRO A 165 10.12 -0.12 -9.45
N PRO A 166 9.09 -0.36 -10.28
CA PRO A 166 9.06 0.12 -11.66
C PRO A 166 9.10 1.65 -11.82
N THR A 167 8.59 2.39 -10.84
CA THR A 167 8.55 3.86 -10.84
C THR A 167 8.88 4.42 -9.46
N SER A 168 9.36 5.67 -9.39
CA SER A 168 9.73 6.36 -8.15
C SER A 168 9.21 7.79 -8.10
N GLY A 169 9.08 8.35 -6.89
CA GLY A 169 8.54 9.69 -6.63
C GLY A 169 7.26 9.68 -5.78
N ARG A 170 6.75 10.87 -5.42
CA ARG A 170 5.49 11.00 -4.67
C ARG A 170 4.33 10.48 -5.51
N GLY A 171 3.50 9.59 -4.95
CA GLY A 171 2.43 8.93 -5.69
C GLY A 171 2.88 7.75 -6.56
N CYS A 172 4.16 7.39 -6.51
CA CYS A 172 4.70 6.17 -7.13
C CYS A 172 4.95 5.09 -6.08
N ASP A 173 3.93 4.79 -5.29
CA ASP A 173 4.01 3.78 -4.23
C ASP A 173 3.79 2.36 -4.75
N TRP A 174 4.45 1.40 -4.12
CA TRP A 174 4.43 -0.01 -4.50
C TRP A 174 4.44 -0.91 -3.26
N VAL A 175 3.85 -2.09 -3.38
CA VAL A 175 3.98 -3.16 -2.37
C VAL A 175 4.77 -4.31 -2.98
N LEU A 176 5.93 -4.62 -2.41
CA LEU A 176 6.63 -5.87 -2.68
C LEU A 176 5.93 -6.97 -1.89
N VAL A 177 5.56 -8.03 -2.60
CA VAL A 177 4.95 -9.21 -2.01
C VAL A 177 5.90 -10.37 -2.18
N LEU A 178 6.23 -11.01 -1.06
CA LEU A 178 7.03 -12.23 -1.01
C LEU A 178 6.13 -13.36 -0.52
N ASP A 179 6.03 -14.44 -1.28
CA ASP A 179 5.20 -15.60 -0.96
C ASP A 179 6.03 -16.89 -0.95
N ASP A 180 5.64 -17.82 -0.08
CA ASP A 180 5.92 -19.24 -0.24
C ASP A 180 5.03 -19.80 -1.38
N PRO A 181 5.62 -20.18 -2.53
CA PRO A 181 4.84 -20.64 -3.67
C PRO A 181 4.09 -21.95 -3.40
N SER A 182 4.48 -22.74 -2.39
CA SER A 182 3.80 -23.99 -2.04
C SER A 182 2.43 -23.79 -1.38
N ARG A 183 2.15 -22.57 -0.88
CA ARG A 183 0.88 -22.23 -0.23
C ARG A 183 -0.26 -22.01 -1.22
N GLY A 184 0.03 -21.85 -2.50
CA GLY A 184 -0.99 -21.68 -3.54
C GLY A 184 -1.86 -20.44 -3.36
N PHE A 185 -1.34 -19.37 -2.75
CA PHE A 185 -2.08 -18.12 -2.61
C PHE A 185 -2.48 -17.57 -3.99
N PRO A 186 -3.67 -16.95 -4.12
CA PRO A 186 -4.04 -16.26 -5.35
C PRO A 186 -3.07 -15.11 -5.63
N SER A 187 -3.05 -14.67 -6.89
CA SER A 187 -2.29 -13.48 -7.28
C SER A 187 -2.63 -12.29 -6.37
N PRO A 188 -1.65 -11.51 -5.87
CA PRO A 188 -1.91 -10.36 -5.01
C PRO A 188 -3.06 -9.48 -5.51
N GLY A 189 -4.04 -9.22 -4.65
CA GLY A 189 -5.19 -8.37 -4.95
C GLY A 189 -6.31 -9.03 -5.77
N GLN A 190 -6.21 -10.34 -6.06
CA GLN A 190 -7.29 -11.13 -6.63
C GLN A 190 -8.04 -11.90 -5.53
N PRO A 191 -9.37 -12.12 -5.70
CA PRO A 191 -10.12 -12.97 -4.78
C PRO A 191 -9.58 -14.41 -4.80
N GLY A 192 -9.54 -15.03 -3.62
CA GLY A 192 -9.27 -16.46 -3.45
C GLY A 192 -10.53 -17.30 -3.51
#